data_AF-A0A094IUU1-F1
#
_entry.id   AF-A0A094IUU1-F1
#
_cell.length_a   1.000
_cell.length_b   1.000
_cell.length_c   1.000
_cell.angle_alpha   90.00
_cell.angle_beta   90.00
_cell.angle_gamma   90.00
#
_symmetry.space_group_name_H-M   'P 1'
#
loop_
_entity.id
_entity.type
_entity.pdbx_description
1 polymer ?
#
loop_
_entity_poly.entity_id
_entity_poly.type
_entity_poly.pdbx_seq_one_letter_code
_entity_poly.pdbx_strand_id
1 'polypeptide(L)'
;MANRLCTDLNASHVGPQWAENFVKRNPELTTRFRRRIDYQRAQCEDPGVLNAWFQLVQNMIAKYGIQEEDIYNFDETGFLMGMQACSQAQRLLQALNEVLGLVRSS
;
A
#
# COMPACT_ATOMS: atom_id res chain seq x y z
N MET A 1 0.52 17.02 11.41
CA MET A 1 -0.58 16.75 10.46
C MET A 1 -1.65 17.82 10.57
N ALA A 2 -2.34 17.97 11.71
CA ALA A 2 -3.39 18.99 11.90
C ALA A 2 -2.93 20.44 11.60
N ASN A 3 -1.76 20.85 12.09
CA ASN A 3 -1.23 22.18 11.79
C ASN A 3 -0.99 22.41 10.29
N ARG A 4 -0.57 21.40 9.53
CA ARG A 4 -0.36 21.53 8.08
C ARG A 4 -1.69 21.78 7.36
N LEU A 5 -2.73 21.02 7.74
CA LEU A 5 -4.08 21.22 7.22
C LEU A 5 -4.63 22.61 7.55
N CYS A 6 -4.36 23.14 8.75
CA CYS A 6 -4.74 24.51 9.10
C CYS A 6 -4.02 25.54 8.23
N THR A 7 -2.72 25.35 7.95
CA THR A 7 -1.96 26.22 7.03
C THR A 7 -2.54 26.20 5.62
N ASP A 8 -2.86 25.01 5.09
CA ASP A 8 -3.44 24.86 3.74
C ASP A 8 -4.83 25.51 3.61
N LEU A 9 -5.56 25.61 4.73
CA LEU A 9 -6.90 26.22 4.81
C LEU A 9 -6.88 27.69 5.25
N ASN A 10 -5.72 28.34 5.34
CA ASN A 10 -5.55 29.69 5.90
C ASN A 10 -6.19 29.87 7.29
N ALA A 11 -6.23 28.80 8.09
CA ALA A 11 -6.75 28.78 9.44
C ALA A 11 -5.62 28.93 10.48
N SER A 12 -5.97 29.38 11.68
CA SER A 12 -5.04 29.45 12.81
C SER A 12 -4.56 28.05 13.23
N HIS A 13 -3.32 27.95 13.70
CA HIS A 13 -2.74 26.72 14.24
C HIS A 13 -3.58 26.13 15.37
N VAL A 14 -3.53 24.81 15.52
CA VAL A 14 -4.26 24.15 16.60
C VAL A 14 -3.59 24.42 17.95
N GLY A 15 -4.40 24.62 18.99
CA GLY A 15 -3.90 24.77 20.36
C GLY A 15 -3.24 23.50 20.90
N PRO A 16 -2.41 23.60 21.95
CA PRO A 16 -1.63 22.48 22.48
C PRO A 16 -2.51 21.31 22.97
N GLN A 17 -3.72 21.59 23.45
CA GLN A 17 -4.68 20.58 23.93
C GLN A 17 -5.62 20.05 22.84
N TRP A 18 -5.44 20.45 21.58
CA TRP A 18 -6.37 20.10 20.50
C TRP A 18 -6.53 18.59 20.32
N ALA A 19 -5.43 17.83 20.36
CA ALA A 19 -5.48 16.38 20.15
C ALA A 19 -6.28 15.67 21.25
N GLU A 20 -6.08 16.04 22.51
CA GLU A 20 -6.83 15.48 23.64
C GLU A 20 -8.32 15.84 23.57
N ASN A 21 -8.63 17.10 23.27
CA ASN A 21 -10.00 17.56 23.13
C ASN A 21 -10.71 16.92 21.93
N PHE A 22 -9.99 16.64 20.84
CA PHE A 22 -10.51 15.93 19.67
C PHE A 22 -10.90 14.49 20.02
N VAL A 23 -10.03 13.76 20.73
CA VAL A 23 -10.33 12.38 21.17
C VAL A 23 -11.51 12.35 22.14
N LYS A 24 -11.57 13.29 23.10
CA LYS A 24 -12.70 13.40 24.05
C LYS A 24 -14.05 13.67 23.38
N ARG A 25 -14.07 14.42 22.27
CA ARG A 25 -15.30 14.77 21.54
C ARG A 25 -15.85 13.65 20.67
N ASN A 26 -15.03 12.66 20.31
CA ASN A 26 -15.38 11.61 19.36
C ASN A 26 -15.19 10.22 20.01
N PRO A 27 -16.03 9.82 20.98
CA PRO A 27 -15.90 8.56 21.71
C PRO A 27 -16.04 7.32 20.82
N GLU A 28 -16.63 7.44 19.64
CA GLU A 28 -16.72 6.40 18.62
C GLU A 28 -15.37 6.05 17.98
N LEU A 29 -14.38 6.94 18.07
CA LEU A 29 -13.04 6.70 17.53
C LEU A 29 -12.27 5.76 18.46
N THR A 30 -12.16 4.50 18.06
CA THR A 30 -11.30 3.54 18.75
C THR A 30 -9.86 3.69 18.26
N THR A 31 -8.94 4.04 19.14
CA THR A 31 -7.51 4.04 18.80
C THR A 31 -7.05 2.59 18.59
N ARG A 32 -6.58 2.28 17.39
CA ARG A 32 -5.94 0.99 17.09
C ARG A 32 -4.45 1.23 16.92
N PHE A 33 -3.64 0.57 17.75
CA PHE A 33 -2.22 0.48 17.48
C PHE A 33 -2.02 -0.25 16.16
N ARG A 34 -1.27 0.38 15.24
CA ARG A 34 -0.80 -0.33 14.05
C ARG A 34 -0.05 -1.55 14.56
N ARG A 35 -0.44 -2.75 14.12
CA ARG A 35 0.36 -3.95 14.38
C ARG A 35 1.77 -3.63 13.94
N ARG A 36 2.75 -3.91 14.81
CA ARG A 36 4.16 -3.79 14.44
C ARG A 36 4.31 -4.62 13.16
N ILE A 37 4.61 -3.94 12.05
CA ILE A 37 5.22 -4.65 10.93
C ILE A 37 6.45 -5.29 11.56
N ASP A 38 6.63 -6.60 11.38
CA ASP A 38 7.79 -7.30 11.92
C ASP A 38 9.02 -6.50 11.52
N TYR A 39 9.64 -5.85 12.51
CA TYR A 39 10.71 -4.90 12.28
C TYR A 39 11.88 -5.55 11.54
N GLN A 40 12.05 -6.86 11.77
CA GLN A 40 12.96 -7.72 11.04
C GLN A 40 12.59 -7.86 9.56
N ARG A 41 11.31 -7.99 9.20
CA ARG A 41 10.89 -8.01 7.78
C ARG A 41 11.18 -6.68 7.09
N ALA A 42 10.82 -5.57 7.74
CA ALA A 42 11.06 -4.23 7.19
C ALA A 42 12.56 -3.91 7.04
N GLN A 43 13.43 -4.49 7.86
CA GLN A 43 14.89 -4.35 7.72
C GLN A 43 15.50 -5.27 6.67
N CYS A 44 14.88 -6.44 6.42
CA CYS A 44 15.35 -7.39 5.41
C CYS A 44 14.88 -7.04 3.98
N GLU A 45 13.95 -6.10 3.84
CA GLU A 45 13.47 -5.59 2.55
C GLU A 45 14.49 -4.58 1.97
N ASP A 46 15.52 -5.09 1.29
CA ASP A 46 16.43 -4.25 0.49
C ASP A 46 15.70 -3.78 -0.78
N PRO A 47 15.51 -2.45 -0.99
CA PRO A 47 14.88 -1.92 -2.20
C PRO A 47 15.55 -2.39 -3.49
N GLY A 48 16.87 -2.62 -3.48
CA GLY A 48 17.60 -3.12 -4.64
C GLY A 48 17.20 -4.55 -5.01
N VAL A 49 17.13 -5.43 -4.01
CA VAL A 49 16.72 -6.83 -4.17
C VAL A 49 15.26 -6.93 -4.62
N LEU A 50 14.38 -6.12 -4.02
CA LEU A 50 12.97 -6.07 -4.42
C LEU A 50 12.81 -5.63 -5.88
N ASN A 51 13.50 -4.55 -6.28
CA ASN A 51 13.44 -4.08 -7.66
C ASN A 51 13.96 -5.10 -8.66
N ALA A 52 15.09 -5.76 -8.36
CA ALA A 52 15.65 -6.80 -9.21
C ALA A 52 14.68 -7.99 -9.36
N TRP A 53 14.01 -8.38 -8.28
CA TRP A 53 12.99 -9.44 -8.31
C TRP A 53 11.80 -9.07 -9.20
N PHE A 54 11.23 -7.86 -9.04
CA PHE A 54 10.11 -7.41 -9.88
C PHE A 54 10.48 -7.31 -11.36
N GLN A 55 11.68 -6.81 -11.68
CA GLN A 55 12.18 -6.79 -13.06
C GLN A 55 12.30 -8.20 -13.65
N LEU A 56 12.79 -9.16 -12.88
CA LEU A 56 12.89 -10.55 -13.31
C LEU A 56 11.51 -11.14 -13.61
N VAL A 57 10.53 -10.90 -12.73
CA VAL A 57 9.15 -11.36 -12.93
C VAL A 57 8.53 -10.75 -14.20
N GLN A 58 8.69 -9.45 -14.41
CA GLN A 58 8.21 -8.78 -15.63
C GLN A 58 8.85 -9.35 -16.89
N ASN A 59 10.16 -9.58 -16.87
CA ASN A 59 10.87 -10.17 -18.00
C ASN A 59 10.37 -11.59 -18.32
N MET A 60 10.04 -12.39 -17.29
CA MET A 60 9.47 -13.72 -17.47
C MET A 60 8.05 -13.65 -18.05
N ILE A 61 7.19 -12.78 -17.53
CA ILE A 61 5.84 -12.57 -18.07
C ILE A 61 5.90 -12.18 -19.54
N ALA A 62 6.77 -11.22 -19.89
CA ALA A 62 6.95 -10.75 -21.27
C ALA A 62 7.53 -11.85 -22.18
N LYS A 63 8.52 -12.61 -21.71
CA LYS A 63 9.17 -13.67 -22.50
C LYS A 63 8.23 -14.83 -22.83
N TYR A 64 7.36 -15.20 -21.90
CA TYR A 64 6.46 -16.34 -22.06
C TYR A 64 5.04 -15.92 -22.46
N GLY A 65 4.77 -14.62 -22.59
CA GLY A 65 3.44 -14.11 -22.94
C GLY A 65 2.38 -14.52 -21.91
N ILE A 66 2.74 -14.51 -20.63
CA ILE A 66 1.82 -14.91 -19.56
C ILE A 66 0.73 -13.86 -19.46
N GLN A 67 -0.51 -14.29 -19.63
CA GLN A 67 -1.67 -13.42 -19.54
C GLN A 67 -1.99 -13.09 -18.09
N GLU A 68 -2.59 -11.92 -17.83
CA GLU A 68 -2.95 -11.51 -16.46
C GLU A 68 -3.93 -12.50 -15.81
N GLU A 69 -4.82 -13.11 -16.60
CA GLU A 69 -5.73 -14.17 -16.15
C GLU A 69 -5.02 -15.45 -15.67
N ASP A 70 -3.76 -15.67 -16.08
CA ASP A 70 -2.97 -16.85 -15.75
C ASP A 70 -2.00 -16.62 -14.58
N ILE A 71 -2.04 -15.44 -13.94
CA ILE A 71 -1.21 -15.12 -12.77
C ILE A 71 -1.99 -15.48 -11.49
N TYR A 72 -1.57 -16.57 -10.85
CA TYR A 72 -2.16 -17.04 -9.60
C TYR A 72 -1.24 -16.72 -8.41
N ASN A 73 -1.81 -16.24 -7.30
CA ASN A 73 -1.08 -16.12 -6.04
C ASN A 73 -0.75 -17.52 -5.52
N PHE A 74 0.52 -17.76 -5.24
CA PHE A 74 0.98 -18.97 -4.56
C PHE A 74 1.24 -18.64 -3.09
N ASP A 75 0.17 -18.49 -2.31
CA ASP A 75 0.26 -18.48 -0.85
C ASP A 75 -0.31 -19.79 -0.28
N GLU A 76 0.40 -20.40 0.66
CA GLU A 76 0.02 -21.68 1.30
C GLU A 76 -1.30 -21.62 2.10
N THR A 77 -2.04 -20.51 2.06
CA THR A 77 -3.34 -20.36 2.71
C THR A 77 -4.50 -20.51 1.71
N GLY A 78 -4.49 -21.62 0.97
CA GLY A 78 -5.68 -22.17 0.34
C GLY A 78 -6.10 -21.52 -0.98
N PHE A 79 -6.18 -22.35 -2.02
CA PHE A 79 -6.92 -22.07 -3.25
C PHE A 79 -8.35 -21.60 -2.94
N LEU A 80 -8.58 -20.29 -2.89
CA LEU A 80 -9.90 -19.70 -3.05
C LEU A 80 -10.12 -19.43 -4.55
N MET A 81 -10.40 -20.51 -5.29
CA MET A 81 -10.95 -20.41 -6.64
C MET A 81 -12.35 -19.81 -6.53
N GLY A 82 -12.46 -18.52 -6.80
CA GLY A 82 -13.74 -17.83 -6.85
C GLY A 82 -13.67 -16.43 -6.26
N MET A 83 -13.70 -15.45 -7.15
CA MET A 83 -14.17 -14.09 -6.89
C MET A 83 -13.21 -13.09 -6.20
N GLN A 84 -12.11 -13.51 -5.57
CA GLN A 84 -11.18 -12.56 -4.90
C GLN A 84 -9.80 -12.39 -5.55
N ALA A 85 -9.33 -13.35 -6.36
CA ALA A 85 -7.98 -13.30 -6.98
C ALA A 85 -7.80 -12.12 -7.97
N CYS A 86 -8.78 -11.89 -8.84
CA CYS A 86 -8.67 -10.86 -9.89
C CYS A 86 -8.56 -9.43 -9.30
N SER A 87 -9.28 -9.15 -8.20
CA SER A 87 -9.28 -7.83 -7.56
C SER A 87 -7.97 -7.46 -6.86
N GLN A 88 -7.23 -8.45 -6.34
CA GLN A 88 -5.99 -8.22 -5.61
C GLN A 88 -4.78 -8.16 -6.56
N ALA A 89 -4.76 -8.98 -7.61
CA ALA A 89 -3.76 -8.91 -8.68
C ALA A 89 -3.79 -7.54 -9.39
N GLN A 90 -4.97 -7.04 -9.75
CA GLN A 90 -5.10 -5.70 -10.35
C GLN A 90 -4.64 -4.57 -9.41
N ARG A 91 -4.90 -4.67 -8.11
CA ARG A 91 -4.41 -3.67 -7.14
C ARG A 91 -2.90 -3.68 -6.97
N LEU A 92 -2.27 -4.85 -7.04
CA LEU A 92 -0.80 -4.96 -6.97
C LEU A 92 -0.14 -4.45 -8.25
N LEU A 93 -0.73 -4.73 -9.42
CA LEU A 93 -0.27 -4.18 -10.71
C LEU A 93 -0.43 -2.65 -10.76
N GLN A 94 -1.56 -2.13 -10.29
CA GLN A 94 -1.81 -0.69 -10.16
C GLN A 94 -0.80 -0.02 -9.21
N ALA A 95 -0.53 -0.63 -8.05
CA ALA A 95 0.46 -0.13 -7.10
C ALA A 95 1.90 -0.19 -7.64
N LEU A 96 2.24 -1.22 -8.43
CA LEU A 96 3.54 -1.31 -9.10
C LEU A 96 3.72 -0.21 -10.17
N ASN A 97 2.66 0.10 -10.93
CA ASN A 97 2.68 1.19 -11.91
C ASN A 97 2.77 2.58 -11.25
N GLU A 98 2.12 2.77 -10.10
CA GLU A 98 2.19 4.02 -9.33
C GLU A 98 3.56 4.23 -8.65
N VAL A 99 4.21 3.15 -8.19
CA VAL A 99 5.54 3.20 -7.56
C VAL A 99 6.66 3.41 -8.58
N LEU A 100 6.48 2.98 -9.85
CA LEU A 100 7.50 3.08 -10.90
C LEU A 100 7.27 4.21 -11.93
N GLY A 101 6.19 5.00 -11.79
CA GLY A 101 6.08 6.31 -12.43
C GLY A 101 6.16 6.32 -13.96
N LEU A 102 5.62 5.30 -14.65
CA LEU A 102 5.43 5.37 -16.10
C LEU A 102 4.01 4.96 -16.49
N VAL A 103 3.42 5.85 -17.32
CA VAL A 103 2.13 5.77 -18.00
C VAL A 103 0.94 6.35 -17.21
N ARG A 104 0.79 7.68 -17.29
CA ARG A 104 -0.22 8.34 -18.17
C ARG A 104 -0.02 9.87 -18.16
N SER A 105 0.69 10.37 -19.17
CA SER A 105 0.52 11.71 -19.73
C SER A 105 0.10 11.55 -21.18
N SER A 106 -1.21 11.45 -21.42
CA SER A 106 -1.95 11.75 -22.66
C SER A 106 -3.37 11.21 -22.53
#